data_AF-A0A8S9YKW2-F1
#
_entry.id   AF-A0A8S9YKW2-F1
#
_cell.length_a   1.000
_cell.length_b   1.000
_cell.length_c   1.000
_cell.angle_alpha   90.00
_cell.angle_beta   90.00
_cell.angle_gamma   90.00
#
_symmetry.space_group_name_H-M   'P 1'
#
loop_
_entity.id
_entity.type
_entity.pdbx_description
1 polymer ?
#
loop_
_entity_poly.entity_id
_entity_poly.type
_entity_poly.pdbx_seq_one_letter_code
_entity_poly.pdbx_strand_id
1 'polypeptide(L)'
;MPLAVDLLHPSLREEKRKCKLKRLVPSPNSFFMDVKCPGRLVFGFYSAGCLKIQIVFSHAQTPVVCPGCDRVLCQPTGGRTRLANGCSYRKKTR
;
A
#
# COMPACT_ATOMS: atom_id res chain seq x y z
N MET A 1 -5.59 12.60 35.67
CA MET A 1 -4.44 11.83 35.13
C MET A 1 -4.60 10.40 35.60
N PRO A 2 -4.49 9.36 34.74
CA PRO A 2 -4.54 7.99 35.23
C PRO A 2 -3.38 7.78 36.21
N LEU A 3 -3.67 7.24 37.39
CA LEU A 3 -2.74 7.15 38.52
C LEU A 3 -1.61 6.13 38.27
N ALA A 4 -1.76 5.24 37.28
CA ALA A 4 -0.72 4.33 36.80
C ALA A 4 -0.93 4.00 35.31
N VAL A 5 0.12 4.05 34.51
CA VAL A 5 0.14 3.61 33.09
C VAL A 5 1.11 2.44 32.99
N ASP A 6 0.66 1.32 32.43
CA ASP A 6 1.55 0.18 32.16
C ASP A 6 2.45 0.52 30.96
N LEU A 7 3.75 0.69 31.24
CA LEU A 7 4.77 1.01 30.24
C LEU A 7 5.31 -0.23 29.53
N LEU A 8 5.22 -1.40 30.16
CA LEU A 8 5.79 -2.65 29.65
C LEU A 8 4.82 -3.34 28.69
N HIS A 9 3.52 -3.23 28.94
CA HIS A 9 2.47 -3.87 28.13
C HIS A 9 1.42 -2.86 27.65
N PRO A 10 1.81 -1.87 26.83
CA PRO A 10 0.86 -0.91 26.28
C PRO A 10 -0.17 -1.58 25.37
N SER A 11 -1.37 -1.02 25.28
CA SER A 11 -2.40 -1.55 24.39
C SER A 11 -2.05 -1.33 22.91
N LEU A 12 -2.45 -2.26 22.03
CA LEU A 12 -2.19 -2.14 20.57
C LEU A 12 -2.75 -0.84 19.97
N ARG A 13 -3.82 -0.31 20.55
CA ARG A 13 -4.44 0.95 20.10
C ARG A 13 -3.57 2.14 20.44
N GLU A 14 -2.97 2.16 21.63
CA GLU A 14 -2.05 3.22 22.07
C GLU A 14 -0.76 3.20 21.24
N GLU A 15 -0.17 2.02 21.01
CA GLU A 15 1.05 1.92 20.20
C GLU A 15 0.86 2.37 18.75
N LYS A 16 -0.31 2.09 18.15
CA LYS A 16 -0.63 2.52 16.78
C LYS A 16 -0.77 4.04 16.66
N ARG A 17 -1.18 4.73 17.73
CA ARG A 17 -1.29 6.21 17.78
C ARG A 17 0.07 6.89 17.92
N LYS A 18 1.05 6.24 18.56
CA LYS A 18 2.40 6.78 18.72
C LYS A 18 3.11 6.90 17.37
N CYS A 19 3.98 7.90 17.25
CA CYS A 19 4.89 8.04 16.11
C CYS A 19 5.76 6.77 15.99
N LYS A 20 6.13 6.38 14.76
CA LYS A 20 6.85 5.12 14.47
C LYS A 20 8.14 4.92 15.30
N LEU A 21 8.82 6.01 15.66
CA LEU A 21 10.06 6.01 16.45
C LEU A 21 9.82 6.01 17.97
N LYS A 22 8.62 6.34 18.43
CA LYS A 22 8.26 6.47 19.86
C LYS A 22 7.45 5.27 20.38
N ARG A 23 7.33 4.21 19.59
CA ARG A 23 6.73 2.94 20.02
C ARG A 23 7.69 2.23 20.98
N LEU A 24 7.16 1.28 21.76
CA LEU A 24 8.00 0.45 22.64
C LEU A 24 9.10 -0.25 21.84
N VAL A 25 8.72 -0.82 20.69
CA VAL A 25 9.65 -1.31 19.66
C VAL A 25 9.41 -0.54 18.36
N PRO A 26 10.43 0.13 17.78
CA PRO A 26 10.26 0.89 16.56
C PRO A 26 9.92 -0.02 15.37
N SER A 27 8.90 0.36 14.61
CA SER A 27 8.42 -0.42 13.45
C SER A 27 7.94 0.49 12.32
N PRO A 28 8.16 0.11 11.05
CA PRO A 28 7.74 0.93 9.91
C PRO A 28 6.21 0.96 9.78
N ASN A 29 5.69 2.08 9.28
CA ASN A 29 4.26 2.22 8.90
C ASN A 29 3.99 1.81 7.45
N SER A 30 5.05 1.61 6.67
CA SER A 30 5.00 1.22 5.26
C SER A 30 4.86 -0.30 5.11
N PHE A 31 4.34 -0.72 3.96
CA PHE A 31 4.15 -2.11 3.59
C PHE A 31 4.27 -2.29 2.07
N PHE A 32 4.43 -3.54 1.64
CA PHE A 32 4.28 -3.95 0.25
C PHE A 32 2.83 -4.39 -0.01
N MET A 33 2.35 -4.13 -1.21
CA MET A 33 1.01 -4.49 -1.66
C MET A 33 1.07 -5.11 -3.05
N ASP A 34 0.19 -6.07 -3.28
CA ASP A 34 -0.06 -6.66 -4.58
C ASP A 34 -1.13 -5.84 -5.29
N VAL A 35 -0.75 -5.11 -6.34
CA VAL A 35 -1.65 -4.27 -7.13
C VAL A 35 -2.03 -5.02 -8.40
N LYS A 36 -3.33 -5.23 -8.59
CA LYS A 36 -3.90 -5.82 -9.80
C LYS A 36 -4.22 -4.70 -10.78
N CYS A 37 -3.70 -4.84 -12.01
CA CYS A 37 -4.09 -3.94 -13.09
C CYS A 37 -5.57 -4.17 -13.48
N PRO A 38 -6.37 -3.10 -13.68
CA PRO A 38 -7.72 -3.25 -14.21
C PRO A 38 -7.68 -3.87 -15.60
N GLY A 39 -8.47 -4.91 -15.81
CA GLY A 39 -8.78 -5.39 -17.15
C GLY A 39 -9.64 -4.36 -17.86
N ARG A 40 -9.22 -3.87 -19.03
CA ARG A 40 -10.06 -3.05 -19.90
C ARG A 40 -10.74 -3.99 -20.89
N LEU A 41 -12.06 -4.08 -20.85
CA LEU A 41 -12.84 -4.56 -22.00
C LEU A 41 -12.89 -3.40 -22.99
N VAL A 42 -12.21 -3.52 -24.13
CA VAL A 42 -12.43 -2.63 -25.27
C VAL A 42 -13.27 -3.42 -26.28
N PHE A 43 -14.40 -2.83 -26.66
CA PHE A 43 -15.42 -3.38 -27.55
C PHE A 43 -14.83 -4.15 -28.75
N GLY A 44 -15.05 -5.46 -28.80
CA GLY A 44 -15.06 -6.23 -30.05
C GLY A 44 -13.74 -6.66 -30.68
N PHE A 45 -12.57 -6.39 -30.09
CA PHE A 45 -11.29 -6.96 -30.55
C PHE A 45 -10.44 -7.30 -29.32
N TYR A 46 -10.09 -8.58 -29.14
CA TYR A 46 -9.36 -9.10 -27.97
C TYR A 46 -7.97 -8.44 -27.84
N SER A 47 -7.90 -7.30 -27.14
CA SER A 47 -6.65 -6.76 -26.61
C SER A 47 -6.58 -7.18 -25.15
N ALA A 48 -5.71 -8.16 -24.86
CA ALA A 48 -5.54 -8.80 -23.56
C ALA A 48 -5.56 -7.80 -22.40
N GLY A 49 -6.65 -7.77 -21.64
CA GLY A 49 -6.71 -7.04 -20.37
C GLY A 49 -5.60 -7.55 -19.46
N CYS A 50 -4.69 -6.67 -19.04
CA CYS A 50 -3.59 -7.07 -18.18
C CYS A 50 -4.13 -7.40 -16.79
N LEU A 51 -4.28 -8.69 -16.48
CA LEU A 51 -4.65 -9.19 -15.15
C LEU A 51 -3.40 -9.48 -14.29
N LYS A 52 -2.24 -8.97 -14.71
CA LYS A 52 -0.97 -9.14 -14.00
C LYS A 52 -1.03 -8.43 -12.64
N ILE A 53 -0.43 -9.07 -11.65
CA ILE A 53 -0.29 -8.57 -10.29
C ILE A 53 1.15 -8.10 -10.14
N GLN A 54 1.33 -6.83 -9.74
CA GLN A 54 2.64 -6.25 -9.47
C GLN A 54 2.79 -5.97 -7.98
N ILE A 55 4.00 -6.19 -7.47
CA ILE A 55 4.35 -5.86 -6.08
C ILE A 55 4.76 -4.39 -6.04
N VAL A 56 4.03 -3.59 -5.27
CA VAL A 56 4.21 -2.15 -5.16
C VAL A 56 4.49 -1.78 -3.69
N PHE A 57 5.41 -0.85 -3.48
CA PHE A 57 5.64 -0.27 -2.16
C PHE A 57 4.63 0.83 -1.85
N SER A 58 4.04 0.81 -0.66
CA SER A 58 3.00 1.78 -0.23
C SER A 58 3.38 3.26 -0.29
N HIS A 59 4.68 3.59 -0.25
CA HIS A 59 5.21 4.97 -0.33
C HIS A 59 6.24 5.07 -1.47
N ALA A 60 5.97 4.44 -2.61
CA ALA A 60 6.84 4.51 -3.78
C ALA A 60 7.04 5.97 -4.22
N GLN A 61 8.30 6.33 -4.48
CA GLN A 61 8.69 7.68 -4.93
C GLN A 61 8.59 7.83 -6.45
N THR A 62 8.60 6.72 -7.18
CA THR A 62 8.49 6.68 -8.64
C THR A 62 7.11 6.19 -9.07
N PRO A 63 6.58 6.64 -10.21
CA PRO A 63 5.39 6.04 -10.80
C PRO A 63 5.67 4.58 -11.16
N VAL A 64 4.83 3.66 -10.69
CA VAL A 64 4.99 2.23 -10.98
C VAL A 64 4.12 1.84 -12.16
N VAL A 65 4.72 1.22 -13.16
CA VAL A 65 4.08 0.84 -14.42
C VAL A 65 3.87 -0.68 -14.47
N CYS A 66 2.77 -1.10 -15.09
CA CYS A 66 2.49 -2.52 -15.34
C CYS A 66 3.38 -3.05 -16.50
N PRO A 67 4.09 -4.18 -16.35
CA PRO A 67 5.07 -4.68 -17.32
C PRO A 67 4.42 -5.35 -18.53
N GLY A 68 3.08 -5.33 -18.66
CA GLY A 68 2.38 -5.95 -19.78
C GLY A 68 1.35 -5.06 -20.47
N CYS A 69 1.08 -3.86 -19.96
CA CYS A 69 0.16 -2.92 -20.60
C CYS A 69 0.62 -1.47 -20.51
N ASP A 70 1.84 -1.24 -20.02
CA ASP A 70 2.51 0.06 -19.83
C ASP A 70 1.67 1.12 -19.12
N ARG A 71 0.62 0.69 -18.42
CA ARG A 71 -0.27 1.55 -17.66
C ARG A 71 0.34 1.84 -16.30
N VAL A 72 0.29 3.12 -15.92
CA VAL A 72 0.66 3.57 -14.58
C VAL A 72 -0.33 3.00 -13.56
N LEU A 73 0.18 2.20 -12.62
CA LEU A 73 -0.58 1.57 -11.53
C LEU A 73 -0.72 2.49 -10.32
N CYS A 74 0.32 3.27 -10.03
CA CYS A 74 0.29 4.25 -8.95
C CYS A 74 1.15 5.47 -9.26
N GLN A 75 0.77 6.61 -8.69
CA GLN A 75 1.50 7.87 -8.74
C GLN A 75 2.10 8.19 -7.37
N PRO A 76 3.33 8.73 -7.34
CA PRO A 76 3.96 9.15 -6.10
C PRO A 76 3.23 10.36 -5.51
N THR A 77 3.21 10.42 -4.18
CA THR A 77 2.71 11.56 -3.41
C THR A 77 3.69 11.84 -2.26
N GLY A 78 3.46 12.89 -1.47
CA GLY A 78 4.25 13.14 -0.25
C GLY A 78 4.08 12.08 0.86
N GLY A 79 3.19 11.10 0.68
CA GLY A 79 2.91 10.05 1.67
C GLY A 79 2.63 8.71 0.99
N ARG A 80 1.43 8.17 1.20
CA ARG A 80 1.03 6.92 0.54
C ARG A 80 0.75 7.18 -0.94
N THR A 81 1.24 6.28 -1.80
CA THR A 81 1.03 6.35 -3.24
C THR A 81 -0.45 6.37 -3.59
N ARG A 82 -0.81 7.15 -4.60
CA ARG A 82 -2.17 7.17 -5.15
C ARG A 82 -2.31 6.07 -6.20
N LEU A 83 -3.22 5.11 -5.99
CA LEU A 83 -3.52 4.08 -6.98
C LEU A 83 -4.32 4.67 -8.15
N ALA A 84 -4.07 4.17 -9.36
CA ALA A 84 -4.80 4.58 -10.55
C ALA A 84 -6.24 4.00 -10.56
N ASN A 85 -7.15 4.71 -11.21
CA ASN A 85 -8.58 4.35 -11.26
C ASN A 85 -8.78 2.91 -11.76
N GLY A 86 -9.52 2.11 -10.99
CA GLY A 86 -9.82 0.70 -11.30
C GLY A 86 -8.77 -0.31 -10.84
N CYS A 87 -7.62 0.12 -10.28
CA CYS A 87 -6.66 -0.80 -9.69
C CYS A 87 -7.15 -1.26 -8.31
N SER A 88 -7.17 -2.58 -8.07
CA SER A 88 -7.38 -3.14 -6.74
C SER A 88 -6.04 -3.54 -6.13
N TYR A 89 -5.96 -3.54 -4.79
CA TYR A 89 -4.75 -3.97 -4.10
C TYR A 89 -5.05 -4.87 -2.92
N ARG A 90 -4.09 -5.76 -2.62
CA ARG A 90 -4.06 -6.58 -1.41
C ARG A 90 -2.78 -6.27 -0.65
N LYS A 91 -2.87 -5.96 0.63
CA LYS A 91 -1.70 -5.78 1.49
C LYS A 91 -1.00 -7.13 1.69
N LYS A 92 0.31 -7.20 1.47
CA LYS A 92 1.10 -8.39 1.84
C LYS A 92 1.33 -8.41 3.34
N THR A 93 1.11 -9.58 3.94
CA THR A 93 1.52 -9.83 5.33
C THR A 93 3.06 -9.84 5.37
N ARG A 94 3.61 -9.34 6.47
CA ARG A 94 5.06 -9.31 6.69
C ARG A 94 5.57 -10.71 7.05
#